data_AF-A0A447T8S8-F1
#
_entry.id   AF-A0A447T8S8-F1
#
_cell.length_a   1.000
_cell.length_b   1.000
_cell.length_c   1.000
_cell.angle_alpha   90.00
_cell.angle_beta   90.00
_cell.angle_gamma   90.00
#
_symmetry.space_group_name_H-M   'P 1'
#
loop_
_entity.id
_entity.type
_entity.pdbx_description
1 polymer ?
#
loop_
_entity_poly.entity_id
_entity_poly.type
_entity_poly.pdbx_seq_one_letter_code
_entity_poly.pdbx_strand_id
1 'polypeptide(L)'
;MKDRQNPITEDGWGELSRLTAARIALGRAGSSLPCRETLRFALAHAQARDAVHTPLDAAALAGELAADGHRVIDIRSAASSRAEYLQRPDLGRRLDDASRARLLAETDKGCDLLILIADGLSSRAPAQHAVPLLRELLPRVREMGLRVGRC
;
A
#
# COMPACT_ATOMS: atom_id res chain seq x y z
N MET A 1 21.14 41.16 -28.65
CA MET A 1 20.80 39.98 -27.83
C MET A 1 19.29 40.02 -27.63
N LYS A 2 18.50 39.20 -28.34
CA LYS A 2 17.04 39.18 -28.17
C LYS A 2 16.72 38.54 -26.82
N ASP A 3 15.93 39.23 -26.00
CA ASP A 3 15.35 38.69 -24.77
C ASP A 3 14.73 37.32 -25.04
N ARG A 4 15.25 36.28 -24.38
CA ARG A 4 14.58 34.98 -24.33
C ARG A 4 13.33 35.15 -23.49
N GLN A 5 12.21 35.50 -24.13
CA GLN A 5 10.90 35.46 -23.51
C GLN A 5 10.69 34.08 -22.88
N ASN A 6 10.28 34.05 -21.62
CA ASN A 6 9.94 32.81 -20.94
C ASN A 6 8.82 32.12 -21.73
N PRO A 7 9.04 30.93 -22.30
CA PRO A 7 8.04 30.26 -23.13
C PRO A 7 6.85 29.71 -22.31
N ILE A 8 6.92 29.84 -20.97
CA ILE A 8 5.92 29.36 -20.03
C ILE A 8 5.04 30.53 -19.59
N THR A 9 3.73 30.41 -19.81
CA THR A 9 2.72 31.23 -19.13
C THR A 9 2.41 30.58 -17.79
N GLU A 10 2.81 31.23 -16.71
CA GLU A 10 2.50 30.78 -15.35
C GLU A 10 1.01 30.94 -15.04
N ASP A 11 0.51 30.15 -14.09
CA ASP A 11 -0.88 30.21 -13.66
C ASP A 11 -1.02 30.98 -12.35
N GLY A 12 -2.07 31.82 -12.23
CA GLY A 12 -2.28 32.72 -11.08
C GLY A 12 -2.77 32.02 -9.81
N TRP A 13 -3.09 30.72 -9.88
CA TRP A 13 -3.71 29.96 -8.79
C TRP A 13 -2.71 29.17 -7.94
N GLY A 14 -1.45 29.62 -7.88
CA GLY A 14 -0.39 28.93 -7.13
C GLY A 14 -0.73 28.69 -5.65
N GLU A 15 -1.52 29.55 -5.02
CA GLU A 15 -1.96 29.32 -3.63
C GLU A 15 -2.96 28.16 -3.52
N LEU A 16 -3.82 27.94 -4.51
CA LEU A 16 -4.79 26.84 -4.48
C LEU A 16 -4.11 25.48 -4.65
N SER A 17 -3.00 25.41 -5.38
CA SER A 17 -2.28 24.14 -5.57
C SER A 17 -1.71 23.59 -4.27
N ARG A 18 -1.45 24.44 -3.26
CA ARG A 18 -0.99 24.01 -1.93
C ARG A 18 -2.09 23.33 -1.12
N LEU A 19 -3.35 23.54 -1.48
CA LEU A 19 -4.51 23.00 -0.77
C LEU A 19 -4.92 21.60 -1.27
N THR A 20 -4.23 21.06 -2.28
CA THR A 20 -4.59 19.78 -2.89
C THR A 20 -3.37 19.02 -3.41
N ALA A 21 -3.46 17.69 -3.40
CA ALA A 21 -2.49 16.85 -4.09
C ALA A 21 -2.70 16.82 -5.62
N ALA A 22 -3.82 17.37 -6.11
CA ALA A 22 -4.11 17.44 -7.53
C ALA A 22 -3.11 18.37 -8.26
N ARG A 23 -2.75 17.99 -9.48
CA ARG A 23 -1.80 18.74 -10.32
C ARG A 23 -2.49 19.92 -11.02
N ILE A 24 -2.83 20.95 -10.26
CA ILE A 24 -3.43 22.21 -10.74
C ILE A 24 -2.39 23.34 -10.74
N ALA A 25 -2.72 24.47 -11.37
CA ALA A 25 -1.86 25.66 -11.44
C ALA A 25 -0.45 25.38 -12.01
N LEU A 26 -0.38 24.53 -13.04
CA LEU A 26 0.87 24.04 -13.62
C LEU A 26 1.53 25.02 -14.61
N GLY A 27 0.77 26.03 -15.05
CA GLY A 27 1.12 26.86 -16.19
C GLY A 27 0.96 26.12 -17.53
N ARG A 28 1.37 26.77 -18.61
CA ARG A 28 1.29 26.25 -19.98
C ARG A 28 2.40 26.76 -20.87
N ALA A 29 2.80 25.94 -21.84
CA ALA A 29 3.64 26.34 -22.98
C ALA A 29 2.77 26.27 -24.24
N GLY A 30 2.31 27.43 -24.74
CA GLY A 30 1.28 27.48 -25.78
C GLY A 30 -0.04 26.86 -25.29
N SER A 31 -0.50 25.81 -25.97
CA SER A 31 -1.68 25.00 -25.61
C SER A 31 -1.33 23.70 -24.87
N SER A 32 -0.06 23.51 -24.48
CA SER A 32 0.45 22.26 -23.88
C SER A 32 1.01 22.48 -22.47
N LEU A 33 1.30 21.39 -21.77
CA LEU A 33 1.99 21.43 -20.48
C LEU A 33 3.45 21.90 -20.63
N PRO A 34 3.99 22.64 -19.64
CA PRO A 34 5.43 22.90 -19.58
C PRO A 34 6.22 21.59 -19.52
N CYS A 35 7.40 21.56 -20.16
CA CYS A 35 8.26 20.38 -20.22
C CYS A 35 8.55 19.80 -18.82
N ARG A 36 8.78 20.67 -17.82
CA ARG A 36 8.99 20.27 -16.42
C ARG A 36 7.85 19.40 -15.86
N GLU A 37 6.60 19.74 -16.18
CA GLU A 37 5.43 19.02 -15.67
C GLU A 37 5.20 17.71 -16.41
N THR A 38 5.49 17.67 -17.71
CA THR A 38 5.52 16.42 -18.49
C THR A 38 6.56 15.44 -17.94
N LEU A 39 7.77 15.91 -17.65
CA LEU A 39 8.83 15.09 -17.04
C LEU A 39 8.45 14.62 -15.64
N ARG A 40 7.88 15.51 -14.81
CA ARG A 40 7.39 15.16 -13.46
C ARG A 40 6.26 14.13 -13.51
N PHE A 41 5.41 14.18 -14.53
CA PHE A 41 4.38 13.16 -14.75
C PHE A 41 5.01 11.82 -15.15
N ALA A 42 5.91 11.81 -16.13
CA ALA A 42 6.59 10.59 -16.57
C ALA A 42 7.35 9.90 -15.43
N LEU A 43 8.07 10.67 -14.60
CA LEU A 43 8.75 10.15 -13.42
C LEU A 43 7.77 9.51 -12.42
N ALA A 44 6.69 10.21 -12.08
CA ALA A 44 5.69 9.67 -11.15
C ALA A 44 5.01 8.42 -11.70
N HIS A 45 4.79 8.35 -13.01
CA HIS A 45 4.23 7.17 -13.66
C HIS A 45 5.20 5.97 -13.61
N ALA A 46 6.48 6.19 -13.87
CA ALA A 46 7.50 5.15 -13.72
C ALA A 46 7.55 4.61 -12.28
N GLN A 47 7.60 5.51 -11.29
CA GLN A 47 7.57 5.15 -9.87
C GLN A 47 6.31 4.36 -9.49
N ALA A 48 5.15 4.75 -10.02
CA ALA A 48 3.89 4.05 -9.76
C ALA A 48 3.92 2.61 -10.33
N ARG A 49 4.49 2.41 -11.53
CA ARG A 49 4.65 1.07 -12.11
C ARG A 49 5.58 0.20 -11.28
N ASP A 50 6.71 0.73 -10.83
CA ASP A 50 7.66 0.00 -9.98
C ASP A 50 7.01 -0.40 -8.64
N ALA A 51 6.20 0.50 -8.05
CA ALA A 51 5.49 0.23 -6.81
C ALA A 51 4.50 -0.95 -6.93
N VAL A 52 3.84 -1.12 -8.09
CA VAL A 52 2.93 -2.25 -8.35
C VAL A 52 3.67 -3.60 -8.36
N HIS A 53 4.96 -3.61 -8.65
CA HIS A 53 5.76 -4.84 -8.69
C HIS A 53 6.61 -5.08 -7.44
N THR A 54 6.71 -4.09 -6.55
CA THR A 54 7.49 -4.22 -5.31
C THR A 54 6.78 -5.19 -4.36
N PRO A 55 7.41 -6.31 -3.94
CA PRO A 55 6.81 -7.24 -3.00
C PRO A 55 6.78 -6.67 -1.58
N LEU A 56 5.86 -7.16 -0.74
CA LEU A 56 5.90 -6.90 0.70
C LEU A 56 6.98 -7.79 1.34
N ASP A 57 7.83 -7.20 2.18
CA ASP A 57 8.72 -7.96 3.06
C ASP A 57 7.92 -8.48 4.26
N ALA A 58 7.25 -9.61 4.07
CA ALA A 58 6.42 -10.22 5.09
C ALA A 58 7.23 -10.67 6.31
N ALA A 59 8.50 -11.03 6.13
CA ALA A 59 9.38 -11.46 7.21
C ALA A 59 9.76 -10.29 8.13
N ALA A 60 10.14 -9.15 7.56
CA ALA A 60 10.40 -7.93 8.33
C ALA A 60 9.16 -7.49 9.11
N LEU A 61 8.00 -7.44 8.45
CA LEU A 61 6.74 -7.08 9.09
C LEU A 61 6.35 -8.05 10.22
N ALA A 62 6.50 -9.36 9.99
CA ALA A 62 6.24 -10.36 11.02
C ALA A 62 7.19 -10.19 12.23
N GLY A 63 8.46 -9.84 11.98
CA GLY A 63 9.43 -9.55 13.03
C GLY A 63 9.04 -8.35 13.90
N GLU A 64 8.58 -7.26 13.29
CA GLU A 64 8.10 -6.08 14.03
C GLU A 64 6.86 -6.40 14.88
N LEU A 65 5.91 -7.15 14.33
CA LEU A 65 4.72 -7.59 15.06
C LEU A 65 5.07 -8.55 16.21
N ALA A 66 6.02 -9.46 15.99
CA ALA A 66 6.51 -10.35 17.02
C ALA A 66 7.21 -9.60 18.16
N ALA A 67 7.96 -8.54 17.85
CA ALA A 67 8.57 -7.67 18.86
C ALA A 67 7.53 -6.95 19.74
N ASP A 68 6.35 -6.65 19.19
CA ASP A 68 5.20 -6.13 19.94
C ASP A 68 4.43 -7.24 20.70
N GLY A 69 4.93 -8.48 20.68
CA GLY A 69 4.34 -9.64 21.37
C GLY A 69 3.17 -10.27 20.62
N HIS A 70 3.00 -9.99 19.33
CA HIS A 70 1.97 -10.62 18.50
C HIS A 70 2.49 -11.91 17.88
N ARG A 71 1.63 -12.93 17.89
CA ARG A 71 1.85 -14.12 17.08
C ARG A 71 1.43 -13.82 15.65
N VAL A 72 2.23 -14.27 14.68
CA VAL A 72 1.99 -14.07 13.25
C VAL A 72 2.13 -15.40 12.53
N ILE A 73 1.10 -15.77 11.76
CA ILE A 73 1.20 -16.82 10.76
C ILE A 73 1.30 -16.19 9.38
N ASP A 74 2.45 -16.40 8.73
CA ASP A 74 2.61 -16.07 7.32
C ASP A 74 1.82 -17.04 6.45
N ILE A 75 0.89 -16.53 5.64
CA ILE A 75 0.06 -17.31 4.72
C ILE A 75 0.12 -16.73 3.31
N ARG A 76 -0.12 -17.58 2.32
CA ARG A 76 -0.08 -17.22 0.91
C ARG A 76 -1.40 -17.52 0.22
N SER A 77 -1.74 -16.68 -0.74
CA SER A 77 -2.82 -16.98 -1.69
C SER A 77 -2.43 -18.12 -2.63
N ALA A 78 -3.39 -18.64 -3.38
CA ALA A 78 -3.15 -19.64 -4.42
C ALA A 78 -2.38 -19.07 -5.63
N ALA A 79 -2.25 -17.75 -5.74
CA ALA A 79 -1.38 -17.14 -6.74
C ALA A 79 0.10 -17.34 -6.36
N SER A 80 0.83 -18.02 -7.23
CA SER A 80 2.24 -18.38 -7.05
C SER A 80 3.20 -17.21 -7.28
N SER A 81 2.76 -16.17 -7.99
CA SER A 81 3.56 -14.99 -8.33
C SER A 81 2.73 -13.71 -8.36
N ARG A 82 3.41 -12.55 -8.30
CA ARG A 82 2.77 -11.24 -8.44
C ARG A 82 2.10 -11.07 -9.80
N ALA A 83 2.72 -11.59 -10.87
CA ALA A 83 2.14 -11.53 -12.22
C ALA A 83 0.82 -12.32 -12.30
N GLU A 84 0.79 -13.52 -11.73
CA GLU A 84 -0.42 -14.33 -11.63
C GLU A 84 -1.48 -13.64 -10.77
N TYR A 85 -1.10 -13.08 -9.62
CA TYR A 85 -2.03 -12.34 -8.75
C TYR A 85 -2.74 -11.19 -9.48
N LEU A 86 -2.01 -10.44 -10.33
CA LEU A 86 -2.58 -9.33 -11.10
C LEU A 86 -3.51 -9.80 -12.25
N GLN A 87 -3.34 -11.01 -12.76
CA GLN A 87 -4.12 -11.55 -13.88
C GLN A 87 -5.25 -12.49 -13.44
N ARG A 88 -5.15 -13.08 -12.24
CA ARG A 88 -6.03 -14.13 -11.71
C ARG A 88 -6.58 -13.73 -10.34
N PRO A 89 -7.55 -12.80 -10.30
CA PRO A 89 -8.17 -12.36 -9.04
C PRO A 89 -8.88 -13.50 -8.31
N ASP A 90 -9.26 -14.58 -8.99
CA ASP A 90 -9.81 -15.79 -8.39
C ASP A 90 -8.79 -16.53 -7.52
N LEU A 91 -7.53 -16.58 -7.93
CA LEU A 91 -6.45 -17.21 -7.16
C LEU A 91 -6.02 -16.32 -5.98
N GLY A 92 -6.03 -15.00 -6.15
CA GLY A 92 -5.74 -14.04 -5.08
C GLY A 92 -6.78 -14.06 -3.94
N ARG A 93 -7.99 -14.58 -4.18
CA ARG A 93 -9.08 -14.72 -3.19
C ARG A 93 -9.12 -16.09 -2.50
N ARG A 94 -8.19 -16.98 -2.83
CA ARG A 94 -8.10 -18.34 -2.26
C ARG A 94 -6.73 -18.51 -1.61
N LEU A 95 -6.66 -19.25 -0.51
CA LEU A 95 -5.38 -19.66 0.07
C LEU A 95 -4.79 -20.81 -0.73
N ASP A 96 -3.46 -20.93 -0.72
CA ASP A 96 -2.82 -22.18 -1.12
C ASP A 96 -3.09 -23.29 -0.09
N ASP A 97 -2.88 -24.54 -0.53
CA ASP A 97 -3.21 -25.71 0.31
C ASP A 97 -2.36 -25.77 1.58
N ALA A 98 -1.08 -25.36 1.50
CA ALA A 98 -0.15 -25.35 2.63
C ALA A 98 -0.58 -24.33 3.71
N SER A 99 -0.99 -23.13 3.30
CA SER A 99 -1.48 -22.09 4.21
C SER A 99 -2.82 -22.45 4.80
N ARG A 100 -3.71 -23.07 4.01
CA ARG A 100 -4.96 -23.60 4.53
C ARG A 100 -4.74 -24.67 5.60
N ALA A 101 -3.82 -25.61 5.36
CA ALA A 101 -3.49 -26.64 6.33
C ALA A 101 -2.89 -26.05 7.61
N ARG A 102 -1.99 -25.07 7.50
CA ARG A 102 -1.41 -24.36 8.65
C ARG A 102 -2.48 -23.67 9.50
N LEU A 103 -3.41 -22.93 8.89
CA LEU A 103 -4.49 -22.28 9.65
C LEU A 103 -5.42 -23.27 10.35
N LEU A 104 -5.77 -24.38 9.68
CA LEU A 104 -6.64 -25.42 10.26
C LEU A 104 -5.98 -26.09 11.48
N ALA A 105 -4.66 -26.25 11.49
CA ALA A 105 -3.93 -26.80 12.62
C ALA A 105 -3.92 -25.88 13.86
N GLU A 106 -4.22 -24.59 13.68
CA GLU A 106 -4.16 -23.57 14.73
C GLU A 106 -5.52 -23.30 15.38
N THR A 107 -6.57 -23.98 14.89
CA THR A 107 -7.96 -23.67 15.23
C THR A 107 -8.40 -24.38 16.51
N ASP A 108 -7.73 -24.11 17.63
CA ASP A 108 -8.11 -24.69 18.93
C ASP A 108 -9.03 -23.79 19.76
N LYS A 109 -9.21 -22.51 19.39
CA LYS A 109 -10.07 -21.56 20.14
C LYS A 109 -10.73 -20.56 19.22
N GLY A 110 -12.06 -20.44 19.29
CA GLY A 110 -12.80 -19.38 18.60
C GLY A 110 -12.32 -17.99 19.04
N CYS A 111 -12.32 -17.04 18.10
CA CYS A 111 -11.99 -15.64 18.34
C CYS A 111 -13.16 -14.74 17.95
N ASP A 112 -13.19 -13.54 18.53
CA ASP A 112 -14.21 -12.53 18.22
C ASP A 112 -13.72 -11.57 17.11
N LEU A 113 -12.40 -11.42 16.96
CA LEU A 113 -11.76 -10.64 15.91
C LEU A 113 -10.53 -11.35 15.35
N LEU A 114 -10.46 -11.48 14.03
CA LEU A 114 -9.27 -11.91 13.30
C LEU A 114 -8.74 -10.74 12.47
N ILE A 115 -7.42 -10.54 12.50
CA ILE A 115 -6.74 -9.49 11.75
C ILE A 115 -5.89 -10.15 10.67
N LEU A 116 -6.18 -9.80 9.41
CA LEU A 116 -5.40 -10.22 8.25
C LEU A 116 -4.67 -8.99 7.69
N ILE A 117 -3.35 -9.13 7.50
CA ILE A 117 -2.54 -8.13 6.81
C ILE A 117 -2.07 -8.74 5.49
N ALA A 118 -2.37 -8.07 4.38
CA ALA A 118 -1.99 -8.51 3.04
C ALA A 118 -1.45 -7.33 2.23
N ASP A 119 -0.56 -7.61 1.29
CA ASP A 119 0.03 -6.63 0.37
C ASP A 119 -0.98 -6.07 -0.64
N GLY A 120 -1.87 -6.92 -1.15
CA GLY A 120 -2.87 -6.52 -2.15
C GLY A 120 -2.23 -5.88 -3.38
N LEU A 121 -2.74 -4.72 -3.78
CA LEU A 121 -2.19 -3.94 -4.90
C LEU A 121 -1.10 -2.94 -4.50
N SER A 122 -0.82 -2.78 -3.21
CA SER A 122 0.18 -1.84 -2.70
C SER A 122 0.86 -2.40 -1.46
N SER A 123 2.01 -3.02 -1.66
CA SER A 123 2.86 -3.56 -0.57
C SER A 123 3.33 -2.49 0.40
N ARG A 124 3.47 -1.24 -0.06
CA ARG A 124 3.87 -0.10 0.77
C ARG A 124 2.86 0.22 1.87
N ALA A 125 1.57 0.07 1.59
CA ALA A 125 0.52 0.43 2.55
C ALA A 125 0.59 -0.39 3.85
N PRO A 126 0.57 -1.74 3.83
CA PRO A 126 0.73 -2.52 5.06
C PRO A 126 2.13 -2.38 5.66
N ALA A 127 3.19 -2.29 4.85
CA ALA A 127 4.55 -2.10 5.37
C ALA A 127 4.69 -0.82 6.20
N GLN A 128 4.00 0.26 5.82
CA GLN A 128 4.08 1.54 6.53
C GLN A 128 3.07 1.68 7.67
N HIS A 129 1.91 1.02 7.57
CA HIS A 129 0.78 1.34 8.43
C HIS A 129 0.29 0.20 9.31
N ALA A 130 0.64 -1.06 9.03
CA ALA A 130 0.11 -2.18 9.81
C ALA A 130 0.50 -2.12 11.28
N VAL A 131 1.79 -1.95 11.58
CA VAL A 131 2.29 -1.89 12.97
C VAL A 131 1.75 -0.67 13.72
N PRO A 132 1.87 0.58 13.20
CA PRO A 132 1.28 1.74 13.88
C PRO A 132 -0.22 1.61 14.14
N LEU A 133 -0.96 1.06 13.17
CA LEU A 133 -2.41 0.85 13.33
C LEU A 133 -2.70 -0.15 14.46
N LEU A 134 -1.97 -1.27 14.51
CA LEU A 134 -2.21 -2.29 15.52
C LEU A 134 -1.85 -1.85 16.94
N ARG A 135 -0.80 -1.02 17.08
CA ARG A 135 -0.43 -0.41 18.36
C ARG A 135 -1.56 0.44 18.94
N GLU A 136 -2.32 1.14 18.09
CA GLU A 136 -3.47 1.95 18.51
C GLU A 136 -4.77 1.15 18.64
N LEU A 137 -4.99 0.18 17.74
CA LEU A 137 -6.24 -0.58 17.66
C LEU A 137 -6.35 -1.61 18.78
N LEU A 138 -5.31 -2.40 19.02
CA LEU A 138 -5.38 -3.57 19.90
C LEU A 138 -5.66 -3.24 21.37
N PRO A 139 -5.14 -2.14 21.96
CA PRO A 139 -5.54 -1.72 23.31
C PRO A 139 -7.06 -1.50 23.42
N ARG A 140 -7.66 -0.80 22.46
CA ARG A 140 -9.11 -0.52 22.44
C ARG A 140 -9.94 -1.79 22.28
N VAL A 141 -9.49 -2.71 21.43
CA VAL A 141 -10.16 -4.01 21.25
C VAL A 141 -10.15 -4.82 22.56
N ARG A 142 -9.04 -4.76 23.31
CA ARG A 142 -8.94 -5.42 24.63
C ARG A 142 -9.84 -4.76 25.67
N GLU A 143 -9.96 -3.44 25.67
CA GLU A 143 -10.90 -2.71 26.55
C GLU A 143 -12.36 -3.12 26.30
N MET A 144 -12.71 -3.44 25.05
CA MET A 144 -14.03 -3.96 24.68
C MET A 144 -14.25 -5.43 25.10
N GLY A 145 -13.23 -6.10 25.65
CA GLY A 145 -13.30 -7.51 26.06
C GLY A 145 -13.29 -8.50 24.90
N LEU A 146 -12.98 -8.06 23.67
CA LEU A 146 -12.96 -8.92 22.49
C LEU A 146 -11.68 -9.76 22.43
N ARG A 147 -11.82 -11.04 22.13
CA ARG A 147 -10.70 -11.97 21.97
C ARG A 147 -10.17 -11.89 20.55
N VAL A 148 -8.97 -11.34 20.42
CA VAL A 148 -8.23 -11.35 19.15
C VAL A 148 -7.65 -12.74 18.89
N GLY A 149 -7.85 -13.25 17.67
CA GLY A 149 -7.32 -14.53 17.23
C GLY A 149 -5.80 -14.59 17.37
N ARG A 150 -5.30 -15.66 17.97
CA ARG A 150 -3.85 -15.94 18.09
C ARG A 150 -3.46 -16.95 17.02
N CYS A 151 -3.64 -16.54 15.78
CA CYS A 151 -3.16 -17.24 14.61
C CYS A 151 -1.69 -16.86 14.46
#